data_AF-A0A223AYM1-F1
#
_entry.id   AF-A0A223AYM1-F1
#
_cell.length_a   1.000
_cell.length_b   1.000
_cell.length_c   1.000
_cell.angle_alpha   90.00
_cell.angle_beta   90.00
_cell.angle_gamma   90.00
#
_symmetry.space_group_name_H-M   'P 1'
#
loop_
_entity.id
_entity.type
_entity.pdbx_description
1 polymer ?
#
loop_
_entity_poly.entity_id
_entity_poly.type
_entity_poly.pdbx_seq_one_letter_code
_entity_poly.pdbx_strand_id
1 'polypeptide(L)'
;MKKIILMLVSVLVINACTSTKNAPFNEVEASLNQKYGALSNEYYKMLENPIVEKDRRSILNKFESFRTEVRDLKKNRKNPSSNETRILNSFIDKSSTNIQYLNDLGE
;
A
#
# COMPACT_ATOMS: atom_id res chain seq x y z
N MET A 1 -0.63 -14.99 -37.01
CA MET A 1 -1.40 -14.11 -36.09
C MET A 1 -1.26 -14.45 -34.60
N LYS A 2 -1.06 -15.72 -34.18
CA LYS A 2 -0.87 -16.07 -32.75
C LYS A 2 0.39 -15.49 -32.08
N LYS A 3 1.49 -15.29 -32.83
CA LYS A 3 2.77 -14.81 -32.29
C LYS A 3 2.81 -13.30 -31.96
N ILE A 4 2.01 -12.48 -32.66
CA ILE A 4 1.95 -11.01 -32.45
C ILE A 4 1.16 -10.69 -31.17
N ILE A 5 0.07 -11.42 -30.92
CA ILE A 5 -0.74 -11.25 -29.70
C ILE A 5 0.08 -11.64 -28.46
N LEU A 6 0.92 -12.68 -28.55
CA LEU A 6 1.78 -13.10 -27.44
C LEU A 6 2.90 -12.08 -27.11
N MET A 7 3.41 -11.37 -28.13
CA MET A 7 4.40 -10.28 -27.93
C MET A 7 3.77 -9.02 -27.32
N LEU A 8 2.52 -8.69 -27.67
CA LEU A 8 1.81 -7.54 -27.07
C LEU A 8 1.49 -7.78 -25.59
N VAL A 9 1.14 -9.01 -25.21
CA VAL A 9 0.89 -9.35 -23.80
C VAL A 9 2.19 -9.29 -22.97
N SER A 10 3.34 -9.64 -23.54
CA SER A 10 4.62 -9.58 -22.81
C SER A 10 5.14 -8.15 -22.61
N VAL A 11 4.81 -7.20 -23.50
CA VAL A 11 5.11 -5.77 -23.29
C VAL A 11 4.22 -5.16 -22.20
N LEU A 12 2.97 -5.63 -22.05
CA LEU A 12 2.06 -5.15 -20.99
C LEU A 12 2.54 -5.55 -19.58
N VAL A 13 3.12 -6.74 -19.41
CA VAL A 13 3.56 -7.23 -18.09
C VAL A 13 4.85 -6.55 -17.61
N ILE A 14 5.72 -6.10 -18.51
CA ILE A 14 6.94 -5.37 -18.12
C ILE A 14 6.58 -3.98 -17.57
N ASN A 15 5.52 -3.33 -18.08
CA ASN A 15 5.20 -1.95 -17.69
C ASN A 15 4.45 -1.82 -16.35
N ALA A 16 3.89 -2.92 -15.81
CA ALA A 16 3.20 -2.90 -14.52
C ALA A 16 4.16 -2.74 -13.32
N CYS A 17 5.41 -3.19 -13.45
CA CYS A 17 6.43 -3.00 -12.42
C CYS A 17 7.25 -1.71 -12.57
N THR A 18 7.18 -1.03 -13.72
CA THR A 18 7.92 0.22 -13.99
C THR A 18 7.08 1.50 -13.84
N SER A 19 5.75 1.39 -13.74
CA SER A 19 4.86 2.57 -13.80
C SER A 19 4.91 3.48 -12.57
N THR A 20 5.20 3.00 -11.37
CA THR A 20 5.20 3.87 -10.17
C THR A 20 6.40 4.82 -10.07
N LYS A 21 7.50 4.53 -10.78
CA LYS A 21 8.71 5.38 -10.76
C LYS A 21 8.51 6.73 -11.45
N ASN A 22 7.64 6.78 -12.47
CA ASN A 22 7.39 7.96 -13.29
C ASN A 22 5.92 8.40 -13.29
N ALA A 23 5.04 7.71 -12.57
CA ALA A 23 3.64 8.11 -12.46
C ALA A 23 3.51 9.50 -11.80
N PRO A 24 2.59 10.35 -12.32
CA PRO A 24 2.17 11.56 -11.65
C PRO A 24 1.81 11.29 -10.18
N PHE A 25 2.29 12.13 -9.26
CA PHE A 25 2.12 11.84 -7.83
C PHE A 25 0.66 11.85 -7.39
N ASN A 26 -0.18 12.68 -8.00
CA ASN A 26 -1.61 12.71 -7.72
C ASN A 26 -2.27 11.35 -7.95
N GLU A 27 -1.87 10.61 -8.99
CA GLU A 27 -2.37 9.25 -9.24
C GLU A 27 -1.87 8.27 -8.18
N VAL A 28 -0.59 8.39 -7.80
CA VAL A 28 0.01 7.60 -6.74
C VAL A 28 -0.70 7.85 -5.40
N GLU A 29 -0.91 9.11 -5.04
CA GLU A 29 -1.61 9.53 -3.83
C GLU A 29 -3.06 9.05 -3.83
N ALA A 30 -3.78 9.18 -4.95
CA ALA A 30 -5.15 8.66 -5.08
C ALA A 30 -5.21 7.14 -4.85
N SER A 31 -4.27 6.40 -5.45
CA SER A 31 -4.16 4.94 -5.26
C SER A 31 -3.86 4.56 -3.81
N LEU A 32 -2.91 5.25 -3.16
CA LEU A 32 -2.58 5.03 -1.75
C LEU A 32 -3.75 5.36 -0.84
N ASN A 33 -4.48 6.46 -1.10
CA ASN A 33 -5.68 6.82 -0.35
C ASN A 33 -6.76 5.75 -0.49
N GLN A 34 -7.00 5.23 -1.70
CA GLN A 34 -7.98 4.17 -1.92
C GLN A 34 -7.60 2.89 -1.15
N LYS A 35 -6.34 2.44 -1.28
CA LYS A 35 -5.82 1.25 -0.58
C LYS A 35 -5.92 1.41 0.93
N TYR A 36 -5.43 2.53 1.46
CA TYR A 36 -5.45 2.81 2.90
C TYR A 36 -6.88 2.94 3.43
N GLY A 37 -7.79 3.56 2.66
CA GLY A 37 -9.20 3.70 3.02
C GLY A 37 -9.91 2.34 3.11
N ALA A 38 -9.70 1.46 2.13
CA ALA A 38 -10.24 0.09 2.16
C ALA A 38 -9.69 -0.70 3.36
N LEU A 39 -8.38 -0.65 3.57
CA LEU A 39 -7.73 -1.32 4.70
C LEU A 39 -8.19 -0.79 6.05
N SER A 40 -8.36 0.53 6.18
CA SER A 40 -8.86 1.16 7.41
C SER A 40 -10.31 0.74 7.69
N ASN A 41 -11.15 0.62 6.66
CA ASN A 41 -12.52 0.14 6.82
C ASN A 41 -12.57 -1.32 7.30
N GLU A 42 -11.72 -2.20 6.75
CA GLU A 42 -11.59 -3.57 7.24
C GLU A 42 -11.11 -3.60 8.70
N TYR A 43 -10.12 -2.78 9.04
CA TYR A 43 -9.61 -2.63 10.41
C TYR A 43 -10.70 -2.18 11.38
N TYR A 44 -11.47 -1.13 11.06
CA TYR A 44 -12.53 -0.66 11.95
C TYR A 44 -13.65 -1.69 12.13
N LYS A 45 -14.06 -2.38 11.06
CA LYS A 45 -15.04 -3.48 11.17
C LYS A 45 -14.57 -4.62 12.07
N MET A 46 -13.28 -4.93 12.06
CA MET A 46 -12.70 -5.90 12.98
C MET A 46 -12.81 -5.42 14.43
N LEU A 47 -12.57 -4.13 14.70
CA LEU A 47 -12.69 -3.54 16.03
C LEU A 47 -14.12 -3.42 16.56
N GLU A 48 -15.11 -3.40 15.68
CA GLU A 48 -16.53 -3.39 16.06
C GLU A 48 -17.00 -4.72 16.68
N ASN A 49 -16.19 -5.77 16.60
CA ASN A 49 -16.50 -7.11 17.09
C ASN A 49 -15.49 -7.56 18.16
N PRO A 50 -15.79 -8.60 18.97
CA PRO A 50 -14.79 -9.22 19.82
C PRO A 50 -13.56 -9.64 18.99
N ILE A 51 -12.36 -9.31 19.50
CA ILE A 51 -11.13 -9.51 18.75
C ILE A 51 -10.87 -11.00 18.54
N VAL A 52 -10.84 -11.42 17.28
CA VAL A 52 -10.44 -12.76 16.85
C VAL A 52 -8.98 -12.70 16.39
N GLU A 53 -8.12 -13.49 17.03
CA GLU A 53 -6.66 -13.47 16.78
C GLU A 53 -6.29 -13.67 15.30
N LYS A 54 -7.00 -14.57 14.62
CA LYS A 54 -6.81 -14.82 13.18
C LYS A 54 -7.07 -13.56 12.34
N ASP A 55 -8.13 -12.82 12.65
CA ASP A 55 -8.52 -11.63 11.90
C ASP A 55 -7.58 -10.47 12.23
N ARG A 56 -7.21 -10.31 13.51
CA ARG A 56 -6.18 -9.36 13.95
C ARG A 56 -4.87 -9.55 13.19
N ARG A 57 -4.35 -10.79 13.14
CA ARG A 57 -3.12 -11.12 12.37
C ARG A 57 -3.29 -10.85 10.87
N SER A 58 -4.46 -11.11 10.31
CA SER A 58 -4.73 -10.81 8.90
C SER A 58 -4.64 -9.31 8.61
N ILE A 59 -5.26 -8.47 9.45
CA ILE A 59 -5.21 -7.01 9.31
C ILE A 59 -3.80 -6.47 9.58
N LEU A 60 -3.09 -7.00 10.58
CA LEU A 60 -1.69 -6.67 10.86
C LEU A 60 -0.81 -6.87 9.63
N ASN A 61 -0.85 -8.07 9.03
CA ASN A 61 -0.06 -8.39 7.84
C ASN A 61 -0.37 -7.47 6.65
N LYS A 62 -1.64 -7.04 6.52
CA LYS A 62 -2.05 -6.08 5.47
C LYS A 62 -1.46 -4.69 5.71
N PHE A 63 -1.46 -4.17 6.94
CA PHE A 63 -0.82 -2.90 7.25
C PHE A 63 0.71 -2.97 7.09
N GLU A 64 1.35 -4.07 7.47
CA GLU A 64 2.79 -4.27 7.26
C GLU A 64 3.15 -4.28 5.78
N SER A 65 2.35 -4.98 4.97
CA SER A 65 2.52 -5.02 3.52
C SER A 65 2.33 -3.64 2.88
N PHE A 66 1.26 -2.93 3.26
CA PHE A 66 1.00 -1.57 2.78
C PHE A 66 2.13 -0.61 3.17
N ARG A 67 2.58 -0.63 4.43
CA ARG A 67 3.70 0.20 4.88
C ARG A 67 4.97 -0.08 4.09
N THR A 68 5.25 -1.35 3.80
CA THR A 68 6.41 -1.75 2.99
C THR A 68 6.30 -1.22 1.56
N GLU A 69 5.13 -1.35 0.94
CA GLU A 69 4.86 -0.78 -0.40
C GLU A 69 5.13 0.73 -0.44
N VAL A 70 4.64 1.48 0.55
CA VAL A 70 4.85 2.94 0.62
C VAL A 70 6.33 3.30 0.86
N ARG A 71 7.05 2.53 1.69
CA ARG A 71 8.50 2.69 1.89
C ARG A 71 9.28 2.47 0.60
N ASP A 72 8.95 1.41 -0.14
CA ASP A 72 9.61 1.10 -1.40
C ASP A 72 9.30 2.16 -2.47
N LEU A 73 8.06 2.62 -2.55
CA LEU A 73 7.66 3.73 -3.41
C LEU A 73 8.48 4.99 -3.09
N LYS A 74 8.56 5.38 -1.81
CA LYS A 74 9.35 6.52 -1.35
C LYS A 74 10.82 6.39 -1.73
N LYS A 75 11.43 5.21 -1.52
CA LYS A 75 12.84 4.94 -1.82
C LYS A 75 13.13 5.00 -3.32
N ASN A 76 12.20 4.54 -4.16
CA ASN A 76 12.39 4.40 -5.59
C ASN A 76 11.98 5.64 -6.40
N ARG A 77 11.36 6.63 -5.76
CA ARG A 77 10.92 7.87 -6.41
C ARG A 77 12.11 8.78 -6.69
N LYS A 78 12.25 9.24 -7.93
CA LYS A 78 13.32 10.17 -8.34
C LYS A 78 12.92 11.60 -7.97
N ASN A 79 13.80 12.31 -7.26
CA ASN A 79 13.66 13.72 -6.90
C ASN A 79 12.27 14.09 -6.34
N PRO A 80 11.77 13.39 -5.30
CA PRO A 80 10.45 13.68 -4.77
C PRO A 80 10.40 15.09 -4.18
N SER A 81 9.29 15.80 -4.38
CA SER A 81 9.11 17.09 -3.73
C SER A 81 8.98 16.92 -2.20
N SER A 82 9.20 18.00 -1.45
CA SER A 82 8.98 17.99 0.01
C SER A 82 7.53 17.61 0.36
N ASN A 83 6.55 18.03 -0.45
CA ASN A 83 5.15 17.68 -0.24
C ASN A 83 4.90 16.18 -0.49
N GLU A 84 5.44 15.62 -1.57
CA GLU A 84 5.34 14.18 -1.86
C GLU A 84 5.94 13.35 -0.73
N THR A 85 7.12 13.75 -0.26
CA THR A 85 7.82 13.09 0.85
C THR A 85 6.99 13.13 2.13
N ARG A 86 6.38 14.27 2.45
CA ARG A 86 5.50 14.43 3.60
C ARG A 86 4.28 13.52 3.53
N ILE A 87 3.63 13.43 2.36
CA ILE A 87 2.45 12.60 2.15
C ILE A 87 2.81 11.11 2.32
N LEU A 88 3.90 10.66 1.70
CA LEU A 88 4.38 9.28 1.85
C LEU A 88 4.74 8.93 3.29
N ASN A 89 5.41 9.84 4.01
CA ASN A 89 5.70 9.65 5.44
C ASN A 89 4.40 9.53 6.26
N SER A 90 3.41 10.38 6.00
CA SER A 90 2.11 10.31 6.69
C SER A 90 1.45 8.92 6.54
N PHE A 91 1.49 8.29 5.36
CA PHE A 91 1.00 6.92 5.21
C PHE A 91 1.81 5.89 6.00
N ILE A 92 3.14 6.03 6.04
CA ILE A 92 4.02 5.15 6.83
C ILE A 92 3.74 5.28 8.33
N ASP A 93 3.56 6.50 8.82
CA ASP A 93 3.35 6.80 10.24
C ASP A 93 1.98 6.31 10.71
N LYS A 94 0.93 6.59 9.93
CA LYS A 94 -0.43 6.08 10.18
C LYS A 94 -0.45 4.55 10.21
N SER A 95 0.20 3.90 9.25
CA SER A 95 0.28 2.43 9.20
C SER A 95 1.08 1.87 10.36
N SER A 96 2.17 2.53 10.77
CA SER A 96 2.99 2.10 11.91
C SER A 96 2.23 2.21 13.23
N THR A 97 1.41 3.26 13.40
CA THR A 97 0.53 3.41 14.57
C THR A 97 -0.47 2.26 14.64
N ASN A 98 -1.12 1.92 13.52
CA ASN A 98 -2.09 0.82 13.49
C ASN A 98 -1.43 -0.54 13.71
N ILE A 99 -0.22 -0.76 13.18
CA ILE A 99 0.57 -1.97 13.42
C ILE A 99 0.88 -2.12 14.91
N GLN A 100 1.32 -1.05 15.58
CA GLN A 100 1.61 -1.08 17.01
C GLN A 100 0.36 -1.47 17.80
N TYR A 101 -0.75 -0.76 17.56
CA TYR A 101 -2.01 -1.06 18.23
C TYR A 101 -2.49 -2.50 18.00
N LEU A 102 -2.36 -3.01 16.77
CA LEU A 102 -2.70 -4.39 16.46
C LEU A 102 -1.81 -5.38 17.20
N ASN A 103 -0.53 -5.10 17.40
CA ASN A 103 0.34 -5.93 18.24
C ASN A 103 -0.09 -5.90 19.70
N ASP A 104 -0.38 -4.71 20.23
CA ASP A 104 -0.82 -4.52 21.62
C ASP A 104 -2.14 -5.25 21.92
N LEU A 105 -3.04 -5.39 20.92
CA LEU A 105 -4.27 -6.17 21.05
C LEU A 105 -4.06 -7.69 21.12
N GLY A 106 -2.89 -8.18 20.73
CA GLY A 106 -2.56 -9.61 20.73
C GLY A 106 -1.71 -10.06 21.92
N GLU A 107 -1.26 -9.12 22.76
CA GLU A 107 -0.53 -9.36 24.02
C GLU A 107 -1.50 -9.53 25.20
#